data_AF-A0A2K3M207-F1
#
_entry.id   AF-A0A2K3M207-F1
#
_cell.length_a   1.000
_cell.length_b   1.000
_cell.length_c   1.000
_cell.angle_alpha   90.00
_cell.angle_beta   90.00
_cell.angle_gamma   90.00
#
_symmetry.space_group_name_H-M   'P 1'
#
loop_
_entity.id
_entity.type
_entity.pdbx_description
1 polymer ?
#
loop_
_entity_poly.entity_id
_entity_poly.type
_entity_poly.pdbx_seq_one_letter_code
_entity_poly.pdbx_strand_id
1 'polypeptide(L)'
;GPGCSSVGYGATQEIGPFLVDNNNDGQGLKFNNFSWNKEANMLFLESPVGVGFSYSNTTSDYEQLGDDLTANDAYNFLHNWFLKFPSYRTKTFYIAGESYAGKYVPELAELIHDRNKDPSLYIDLKGILLGNPETSDAEDWMGLVDYAWSHAVISDETHKTIKKSCDFNSSDPWKNEDCDQAVDEHVQMVKQCKLPPNVHLKVHPKW
;
A
#
# COMPACT_ATOMS: atom_id res chain seq x y z
N GLY A 1 -4.30 -2.03 -2.14
CA GLY A 1 -3.85 -2.27 -3.53
C GLY A 1 -3.81 -3.77 -3.80
N PRO A 2 -3.13 -4.23 -4.86
CA PRO A 2 -2.55 -3.43 -5.95
C PRO A 2 -3.64 -2.65 -6.73
N GLY A 3 -3.26 -1.60 -7.45
CA GLY A 3 -4.18 -0.86 -8.34
C GLY A 3 -4.98 0.31 -7.73
N CYS A 4 -4.65 0.74 -6.50
CA CYS A 4 -5.26 1.92 -5.89
C CYS A 4 -4.51 3.21 -6.26
N SER A 5 -5.23 4.32 -6.42
CA SER A 5 -4.64 5.60 -6.83
C SER A 5 -3.98 6.38 -5.67
N SER A 6 -2.72 6.76 -5.84
CA SER A 6 -2.02 7.68 -4.92
C SER A 6 -2.63 9.09 -4.89
N VAL A 7 -3.31 9.51 -5.95
CA VAL A 7 -4.03 10.80 -5.98
C VAL A 7 -5.37 10.66 -5.27
N GLY A 8 -6.11 9.60 -5.56
CA GLY A 8 -7.42 9.31 -4.98
C GLY A 8 -7.37 9.04 -3.47
N TYR A 9 -6.28 8.47 -2.96
CA TYR A 9 -6.08 8.25 -1.51
C TYR A 9 -5.11 9.29 -0.93
N GLY A 10 -3.80 9.11 -1.15
CA GLY A 10 -2.75 9.92 -0.52
C GLY A 10 -2.94 11.43 -0.67
N ALA A 11 -3.20 11.90 -1.89
CA ALA A 11 -3.29 13.34 -2.16
C ALA A 11 -4.60 13.99 -1.70
N THR A 12 -5.72 13.25 -1.70
CA THR A 12 -7.06 13.85 -1.57
C THR A 12 -7.83 13.40 -0.33
N GLN A 13 -7.35 12.39 0.40
CA GLN A 13 -7.98 11.86 1.61
C GLN A 13 -7.04 11.82 2.82
N GLU A 14 -5.72 11.86 2.61
CA GLU A 14 -4.75 11.60 3.67
C GLU A 14 -3.78 12.77 3.90
N ILE A 15 -2.68 12.82 3.15
CA ILE A 15 -1.49 13.62 3.47
C ILE A 15 -1.27 14.81 2.52
N GLY A 16 -2.10 14.95 1.49
CA GLY A 16 -2.03 16.08 0.57
C GLY A 16 -2.57 17.39 1.15
N PRO A 17 -2.32 18.52 0.47
CA PRO A 17 -2.67 19.87 0.96
C PRO A 17 -4.18 20.13 1.02
N PHE A 18 -4.96 19.38 0.26
CA PHE A 18 -6.40 19.54 0.15
C PHE A 18 -7.08 18.18 0.31
N LEU A 19 -8.16 18.15 1.08
CA LEU A 19 -9.02 16.98 1.23
C LEU A 19 -10.35 17.21 0.51
N VAL A 20 -10.91 16.17 -0.09
CA VAL A 20 -12.26 16.24 -0.69
C VAL A 20 -13.31 16.49 0.40
N ASP A 21 -14.18 17.47 0.16
CA ASP A 21 -15.26 17.80 1.08
C ASP A 21 -16.48 16.90 0.87
N ASN A 22 -16.59 15.86 1.69
CA ASN A 22 -17.73 14.95 1.68
C ASN A 22 -19.04 15.59 2.18
N ASN A 23 -19.01 16.80 2.76
CA ASN A 23 -20.24 17.50 3.16
C ASN A 23 -20.93 18.20 1.98
N ASN A 24 -20.30 18.28 0.82
CA ASN A 24 -20.82 18.92 -0.39
C ASN A 24 -20.82 17.94 -1.58
N ASP A 25 -21.21 16.69 -1.35
CA ASP A 25 -21.24 15.61 -2.34
C ASP A 25 -19.92 15.48 -3.14
N GLY A 26 -18.77 15.74 -2.50
CA GLY A 26 -17.45 15.68 -3.13
C GLY A 26 -17.11 16.86 -4.05
N GLN A 27 -17.95 17.91 -4.10
CA GLN A 27 -17.75 19.07 -4.98
C GLN A 27 -16.91 20.20 -4.36
N GLY A 28 -16.37 20.00 -3.16
CA GLY A 28 -15.56 20.97 -2.45
C GLY A 28 -14.18 20.44 -2.07
N LEU A 29 -13.28 21.36 -1.70
CA LEU A 29 -11.98 21.05 -1.13
C LEU A 29 -11.83 21.75 0.23
N LYS A 30 -11.25 21.05 1.20
CA LYS A 30 -10.85 21.59 2.51
C LYS A 30 -9.34 21.60 2.63
N PHE A 31 -8.77 22.63 3.23
CA PHE A 31 -7.34 22.64 3.55
C PHE A 31 -7.01 21.58 4.60
N ASN A 32 -5.92 20.85 4.36
CA ASN A 32 -5.36 19.92 5.33
C ASN A 32 -4.31 20.60 6.21
N ASN A 33 -4.66 20.85 7.48
CA ASN A 33 -3.75 21.45 8.44
C ASN A 33 -2.55 20.55 8.80
N PHE A 34 -2.58 19.27 8.47
CA PHE A 34 -1.51 18.31 8.73
C PHE A 34 -0.86 17.77 7.46
N SER A 35 -1.01 18.49 6.35
CA SER A 35 -0.41 18.10 5.07
C SER A 35 1.12 18.00 5.18
N TRP A 36 1.66 16.93 4.59
CA TRP A 36 3.11 16.69 4.56
C TRP A 36 3.85 17.68 3.67
N ASN A 37 3.14 18.35 2.75
CA ASN A 37 3.76 19.37 1.89
C ASN A 37 4.23 20.63 2.65
N LYS A 38 3.95 20.73 3.95
CA LYS A 38 4.51 21.77 4.82
C LYS A 38 6.01 21.58 5.07
N GLU A 39 6.49 20.34 5.03
CA GLU A 39 7.87 19.97 5.36
C GLU A 39 8.64 19.39 4.15
N ALA A 40 7.93 18.97 3.10
CA ALA A 40 8.53 18.33 1.92
C ALA A 40 7.85 18.74 0.61
N ASN A 41 8.55 18.53 -0.52
CA ASN A 41 7.91 18.57 -1.84
C ASN A 41 7.32 17.18 -2.14
N MET A 42 6.01 17.11 -2.30
CA MET A 42 5.29 15.84 -2.45
C MET A 42 4.98 15.57 -3.93
N LEU A 43 5.27 14.35 -4.39
CA LEU A 43 4.92 13.86 -5.72
C LEU A 43 4.05 12.61 -5.58
N PHE A 44 2.80 12.71 -6.02
CA PHE A 44 1.86 11.59 -6.03
C PHE A 44 1.84 10.95 -7.42
N LEU A 45 2.15 9.66 -7.50
CA LEU A 45 2.22 8.91 -8.75
C LEU A 45 1.11 7.86 -8.79
N GLU A 46 0.24 7.92 -9.80
CA GLU A 46 -0.71 6.86 -10.08
C GLU A 46 -0.03 5.76 -10.89
N SER A 47 0.13 4.58 -10.31
CA SER A 47 0.89 3.45 -10.86
C SER A 47 0.28 2.13 -10.36
N PRO A 48 0.30 1.04 -11.14
CA PRO A 48 0.80 0.94 -12.52
C PRO A 48 -0.15 1.56 -13.55
N VAL A 49 0.15 1.36 -14.83
CA VAL A 49 -0.76 1.70 -15.93
C VAL A 49 -2.17 1.12 -15.69
N GLY A 50 -3.20 1.94 -15.95
CA GLY A 50 -4.60 1.61 -15.66
C GLY A 50 -5.12 2.12 -14.31
N VAL A 51 -4.23 2.60 -13.43
CA VAL A 51 -4.64 3.21 -12.17
C VAL A 51 -4.98 4.69 -12.37
N GLY A 52 -6.20 5.07 -11.99
CA GLY A 52 -6.64 6.47 -12.03
C GLY A 52 -6.58 7.05 -13.43
N PHE A 53 -5.71 8.05 -13.64
CA PHE A 53 -5.51 8.68 -14.94
C PHE A 53 -4.32 8.12 -15.73
N SER A 54 -3.57 7.15 -15.20
CA SER A 54 -2.48 6.49 -15.92
C SER A 54 -3.04 5.49 -16.95
N TYR A 55 -2.60 5.57 -18.21
CA TYR A 55 -3.12 4.73 -19.30
C TYR A 55 -2.04 4.37 -20.33
N SER A 56 -2.28 3.29 -21.09
CA SER A 56 -1.51 2.92 -22.27
C SER A 56 -2.45 2.84 -23.49
N ASN A 57 -1.91 3.17 -24.65
CA ASN A 57 -2.61 2.97 -25.93
C ASN A 57 -2.54 1.50 -26.40
N THR A 58 -1.76 0.66 -25.72
CA THR A 58 -1.56 -0.75 -26.06
C THR A 58 -2.27 -1.63 -25.04
N THR A 59 -3.32 -2.33 -25.47
CA THR A 59 -4.16 -3.15 -24.57
C THR A 59 -3.38 -4.28 -23.89
N SER A 60 -2.36 -4.86 -24.54
CA SER A 60 -1.58 -5.95 -23.96
C SER A 60 -0.71 -5.53 -22.76
N ASP A 61 -0.50 -4.23 -22.54
CA ASP A 61 0.26 -3.75 -21.37
C ASP A 61 -0.51 -4.03 -20.07
N TYR A 62 -1.85 -4.01 -20.14
CA TYR A 62 -2.74 -4.28 -19.01
C TYR A 62 -2.77 -5.76 -18.61
N GLU A 63 -2.25 -6.66 -19.46
CA GLU A 63 -2.17 -8.11 -19.21
C GLU A 63 -0.81 -8.52 -18.62
N GLN A 64 0.17 -7.61 -18.62
CA GLN A 64 1.55 -7.86 -18.19
C GLN A 64 1.87 -7.21 -16.84
N LEU A 65 0.83 -6.78 -16.10
CA LEU A 65 1.00 -6.14 -14.80
C LEU A 65 1.69 -7.07 -13.81
N GLY A 66 2.62 -6.50 -13.07
CA GLY A 66 3.39 -7.20 -12.04
C GLY A 66 4.35 -6.23 -11.36
N ASP A 67 4.97 -6.70 -10.29
CA ASP A 67 5.85 -5.95 -9.43
C ASP A 67 7.07 -5.41 -10.19
N ASP A 68 7.78 -6.28 -10.93
CA ASP A 68 8.90 -5.91 -11.80
C ASP A 68 8.54 -4.81 -12.83
N LEU A 69 7.41 -4.96 -13.53
CA LEU A 69 6.98 -3.97 -14.52
C LEU A 69 6.67 -2.63 -13.86
N THR A 70 5.96 -2.68 -12.72
CA THR A 70 5.56 -1.49 -11.96
C THR A 70 6.79 -0.72 -11.47
N ALA A 71 7.81 -1.41 -10.95
CA ALA A 71 9.06 -0.79 -10.51
C ALA A 71 9.84 -0.15 -11.67
N ASN A 72 9.96 -0.85 -12.80
CA ASN A 72 10.66 -0.32 -13.99
C ASN A 72 9.95 0.90 -14.59
N ASP A 73 8.63 0.88 -14.69
CA ASP A 73 7.86 2.01 -15.21
C ASP A 73 7.91 3.21 -14.26
N ALA A 74 7.82 2.99 -12.95
CA ALA A 74 7.99 4.06 -11.96
C ALA A 74 9.39 4.67 -12.02
N TYR A 75 10.44 3.86 -12.20
CA TYR A 75 11.81 4.35 -12.40
C TYR A 75 11.93 5.20 -13.68
N ASN A 76 11.38 4.73 -14.80
CA ASN A 76 11.36 5.46 -16.06
C ASN A 76 10.58 6.77 -15.93
N PHE A 77 9.46 6.77 -15.21
CA PHE A 77 8.71 7.97 -14.88
C PHE A 77 9.57 8.97 -14.11
N LEU A 78 10.27 8.55 -13.04
CA LEU A 78 11.11 9.44 -12.24
C LEU A 78 12.22 10.07 -13.09
N HIS A 79 12.86 9.30 -13.97
CA HIS A 79 13.88 9.85 -14.85
C HIS A 79 13.32 10.94 -15.79
N ASN A 80 12.20 10.65 -16.45
CA ASN A 80 11.54 11.62 -17.32
C ASN A 80 11.03 12.84 -16.54
N TRP A 81 10.57 12.64 -15.30
CA TRP A 81 10.15 13.71 -14.41
C TRP A 81 11.32 14.62 -14.05
N PHE A 82 12.49 14.08 -13.68
CA PHE A 82 13.68 14.88 -13.38
C PHE A 82 14.25 15.61 -14.60
N LEU A 83 14.11 15.05 -15.81
CA LEU A 83 14.45 15.77 -17.04
C LEU A 83 13.52 16.98 -17.26
N LYS A 84 12.23 16.82 -16.97
CA LYS A 84 11.23 17.89 -17.07
C LYS A 84 11.37 18.93 -15.95
N PHE A 85 11.77 18.52 -14.75
CA PHE A 85 11.91 19.34 -13.56
C PHE A 85 13.35 19.30 -13.01
N PRO A 86 14.33 19.86 -13.75
CA PRO A 86 15.75 19.71 -13.43
C PRO A 86 16.17 20.33 -12.09
N SER A 87 15.41 21.30 -11.57
CA SER A 87 15.66 21.92 -10.26
C SER A 87 15.53 20.94 -9.08
N TYR A 88 14.88 19.79 -9.28
CA TYR A 88 14.73 18.76 -8.26
C TYR A 88 15.81 17.68 -8.32
N ARG A 89 16.61 17.61 -9.39
CA ARG A 89 17.56 16.52 -9.62
C ARG A 89 18.64 16.38 -8.54
N THR A 90 18.99 17.49 -7.89
CA THR A 90 20.00 17.53 -6.81
C THR A 90 19.38 17.50 -5.42
N LYS A 91 18.05 17.38 -5.32
CA LYS A 91 17.35 17.32 -4.04
C LYS A 91 17.45 15.90 -3.48
N THR A 92 17.58 15.84 -2.17
CA THR A 92 17.39 14.61 -1.43
C THR A 92 16.01 14.03 -1.72
N PHE A 93 15.99 12.73 -2.00
CA PHE A 93 14.80 12.00 -2.43
C PHE A 93 14.47 10.91 -1.42
N TYR A 94 13.18 10.74 -1.14
CA TYR A 94 12.62 9.69 -0.32
C TYR A 94 11.44 9.08 -1.06
N ILE A 95 11.19 7.79 -0.84
CA ILE A 95 10.01 7.11 -1.37
C ILE A 95 9.14 6.70 -0.19
N ALA A 96 7.86 7.05 -0.24
CA ALA A 96 6.89 6.68 0.78
C ALA A 96 5.70 5.96 0.15
N GLY A 97 5.13 4.98 0.85
CA GLY A 97 3.99 4.23 0.37
C GLY A 97 3.23 3.51 1.49
N GLU A 98 2.02 3.04 1.17
CA GLU A 98 1.13 2.34 2.09
C GLU A 98 0.63 1.01 1.51
N SER A 99 0.30 0.04 2.36
CA SER A 99 -0.36 -1.22 1.96
C SER A 99 0.53 -2.01 0.99
N TYR A 100 0.02 -2.37 -0.19
CA TYR A 100 0.78 -3.10 -1.22
C TYR A 100 2.03 -2.35 -1.70
N ALA A 101 2.13 -1.03 -1.45
CA ALA A 101 3.37 -0.30 -1.67
C ALA A 101 4.53 -0.77 -0.79
N GLY A 102 4.28 -1.64 0.20
CA GLY A 102 5.30 -2.44 0.87
C GLY A 102 6.12 -3.34 -0.05
N LYS A 103 5.58 -3.71 -1.24
CA LYS A 103 6.32 -4.35 -2.33
C LYS A 103 6.92 -3.31 -3.29
N TYR A 104 6.10 -2.36 -3.77
CA TYR A 104 6.51 -1.37 -4.77
C TYR A 104 7.67 -0.46 -4.34
N VAL A 105 7.65 0.01 -3.09
CA VAL A 105 8.62 1.00 -2.61
C VAL A 105 10.02 0.40 -2.45
N PRO A 106 10.19 -0.77 -1.79
CA PRO A 106 11.49 -1.45 -1.76
C PRO A 106 12.02 -1.82 -3.14
N GLU A 107 11.19 -2.34 -4.04
CA GLU A 107 11.61 -2.71 -5.40
C GLU A 107 12.09 -1.50 -6.21
N LEU A 108 11.35 -0.39 -6.17
CA LEU A 108 11.78 0.85 -6.80
C LEU A 108 13.06 1.40 -6.17
N ALA A 109 13.19 1.32 -4.84
CA ALA A 109 14.38 1.77 -4.13
C ALA A 109 15.62 0.95 -4.51
N GLU A 110 15.48 -0.38 -4.62
CA GLU A 110 16.53 -1.28 -5.09
C GLU A 110 16.93 -0.95 -6.54
N LEU A 111 15.94 -0.77 -7.43
CA LEU A 111 16.20 -0.41 -8.82
C LEU A 111 16.93 0.93 -8.94
N ILE A 112 16.54 1.95 -8.16
CA ILE A 112 17.27 3.23 -8.11
C ILE A 112 18.70 3.01 -7.60
N HIS A 113 18.88 2.25 -6.52
CA HIS A 113 20.20 1.96 -5.97
C HIS A 113 21.12 1.31 -7.02
N ASP A 114 20.60 0.34 -7.77
CA ASP A 114 21.35 -0.36 -8.79
C ASP A 114 21.68 0.51 -10.01
N ARG A 115 20.76 1.40 -10.41
CA ARG A 115 20.94 2.30 -11.56
C ARG A 115 21.76 3.53 -11.23
N ASN A 116 21.88 3.92 -9.96
CA ASN A 116 22.74 5.01 -9.49
C ASN A 116 24.24 4.81 -9.76
N LYS A 117 24.64 3.65 -10.32
CA LYS A 117 25.98 3.42 -10.88
C LYS A 117 26.27 4.31 -12.09
N ASP A 118 25.25 4.81 -12.79
CA ASP A 118 25.37 5.81 -13.85
C ASP A 118 25.18 7.24 -13.29
N PRO A 119 26.22 8.09 -13.28
CA PRO A 119 26.10 9.48 -12.80
C PRO A 119 25.04 10.30 -13.55
N SER A 120 24.74 9.96 -14.81
CA SER A 120 23.73 10.64 -15.63
C SER A 120 22.28 10.27 -15.24
N LEU A 121 22.10 9.26 -14.41
CA LEU A 121 20.79 8.81 -13.90
C LEU A 121 20.69 8.93 -12.38
N TYR A 122 21.70 9.52 -11.73
CA TYR A 122 21.80 9.56 -10.28
C TYR A 122 20.61 10.26 -9.61
N ILE A 123 20.00 9.56 -8.64
CA ILE A 123 18.95 10.06 -7.75
C ILE A 123 19.49 9.97 -6.31
N ASP A 124 19.46 11.07 -5.56
CA ASP A 124 19.93 11.13 -4.16
C ASP A 124 18.92 10.49 -3.19
N LEU A 125 18.65 9.20 -3.35
CA LEU A 125 17.75 8.42 -2.50
C LEU A 125 18.38 8.22 -1.11
N LYS A 126 17.71 8.72 -0.07
CA LYS A 126 18.19 8.62 1.33
C LYS A 126 17.43 7.63 2.19
N GLY A 127 16.23 7.24 1.81
CA GLY A 127 15.47 6.27 2.55
C GLY A 127 14.07 6.05 2.01
N ILE A 128 13.39 5.09 2.63
CA ILE A 128 12.01 4.73 2.36
C ILE A 128 11.17 4.83 3.63
N LEU A 129 9.87 5.07 3.47
CA LEU A 129 8.89 5.09 4.55
C LEU A 129 7.68 4.24 4.15
N LEU A 130 7.29 3.29 5.00
CA LEU A 130 6.21 2.36 4.72
C LEU A 130 5.13 2.45 5.79
N GLY A 131 3.89 2.77 5.40
CA GLY A 131 2.72 2.76 6.28
C GLY A 131 1.93 1.46 6.11
N ASN A 132 1.72 0.71 7.19
CA ASN A 132 0.98 -0.56 7.17
C ASN A 132 1.30 -1.45 5.95
N PRO A 133 2.61 -1.72 5.66
CA PRO A 133 3.00 -2.39 4.43
C PRO A 133 2.66 -3.87 4.44
N GLU A 134 2.38 -4.39 3.25
CA GLU A 134 2.53 -5.82 2.97
C GLU A 134 4.01 -6.12 2.74
N THR A 135 4.55 -7.08 3.48
CA THR A 135 5.98 -7.40 3.48
C THR A 135 6.22 -8.88 3.19
N SER A 136 5.55 -9.75 3.93
CA SER A 136 5.64 -11.19 3.80
C SER A 136 4.26 -11.77 3.96
N ASP A 137 3.75 -12.35 2.88
CA ASP A 137 2.38 -12.85 2.81
C ASP A 137 2.11 -13.85 3.95
N ALA A 138 3.08 -14.71 4.28
CA ALA A 138 2.94 -15.68 5.36
C ALA A 138 2.79 -15.04 6.74
N GLU A 139 3.66 -14.10 7.07
CA GLU A 139 3.67 -13.39 8.35
C GLU A 139 2.47 -12.44 8.47
N ASP A 140 2.13 -11.75 7.38
CA ASP A 140 1.02 -10.80 7.32
C ASP A 140 -0.33 -11.53 7.48
N TRP A 141 -0.51 -12.70 6.84
CA TRP A 141 -1.69 -13.55 7.05
C TRP A 141 -1.81 -14.07 8.47
N MET A 142 -0.70 -14.58 9.05
CA MET A 142 -0.71 -15.02 10.43
C MET A 142 -0.99 -13.86 11.40
N GLY A 143 -0.44 -12.68 11.13
CA GLY A 143 -0.67 -11.46 11.87
C GLY A 143 -2.13 -11.01 11.83
N LEU A 144 -2.80 -11.11 10.68
CA LEU A 144 -4.24 -10.82 10.56
C LEU A 144 -5.10 -11.76 11.40
N VAL A 145 -4.77 -13.06 11.39
CA VAL A 145 -5.47 -14.08 12.18
C VAL A 145 -5.29 -13.82 13.68
N ASP A 146 -4.06 -13.52 14.11
CA ASP A 146 -3.76 -13.16 15.50
C ASP A 146 -4.41 -11.84 15.93
N TYR A 147 -4.47 -10.86 15.03
CA TYR A 147 -5.16 -9.59 15.27
C TYR A 147 -6.66 -9.80 15.45
N ALA A 148 -7.31 -10.55 14.55
CA ALA A 148 -8.74 -10.84 14.64
C ALA A 148 -9.08 -11.58 15.94
N TRP A 149 -8.28 -12.57 16.34
CA TRP A 149 -8.49 -13.31 17.57
C TRP A 149 -8.31 -12.43 18.83
N SER A 150 -7.19 -11.70 18.91
CA SER A 150 -6.90 -10.82 20.04
C SER A 150 -7.89 -9.66 20.21
N HIS A 151 -8.62 -9.31 19.15
CA HIS A 151 -9.66 -8.28 19.14
C HIS A 151 -11.08 -8.86 19.22
N ALA A 152 -11.21 -10.14 19.60
CA ALA A 152 -12.48 -10.85 19.78
C ALA A 152 -13.38 -10.85 18.53
N VAL A 153 -12.77 -10.84 17.34
CA VAL A 153 -13.46 -10.93 16.05
C VAL A 153 -13.72 -12.39 15.68
N ILE A 154 -12.80 -13.31 16.01
CA ILE A 154 -12.94 -14.75 15.76
C ILE A 154 -12.85 -15.56 17.06
N SER A 155 -13.37 -16.79 17.02
CA SER A 155 -13.35 -17.70 18.16
C SER A 155 -11.95 -18.30 18.40
N ASP A 156 -11.75 -18.83 19.61
CA ASP A 156 -10.58 -19.63 19.96
C ASP A 156 -10.44 -20.85 19.04
N GLU A 157 -11.57 -21.46 18.66
CA GLU A 157 -11.63 -22.63 17.79
C GLU A 157 -11.17 -22.28 16.37
N THR A 158 -11.71 -21.20 15.78
CA THR A 158 -11.31 -20.71 14.45
C THR A 158 -9.81 -20.40 14.41
N HIS A 159 -9.31 -19.68 15.43
CA HIS A 159 -7.90 -19.32 15.55
C HIS A 159 -6.98 -20.55 15.62
N LYS A 160 -7.32 -21.53 16.49
CA LYS A 160 -6.55 -22.77 16.65
C LYS A 160 -6.54 -23.61 15.37
N THR A 161 -7.68 -23.68 14.68
CA THR A 161 -7.80 -24.44 13.42
C THR A 161 -6.91 -23.82 12.34
N ILE A 162 -6.97 -22.50 12.15
CA ILE A 162 -6.13 -21.81 11.16
C ILE A 162 -4.64 -22.05 11.47
N LYS A 163 -4.20 -21.83 12.72
CA LYS A 163 -2.79 -22.03 13.11
C LYS A 163 -2.28 -23.45 12.94
N LYS A 164 -3.17 -24.44 13.00
CA LYS A 164 -2.81 -25.86 12.91
C LYS A 164 -2.88 -26.39 11.48
N SER A 165 -3.87 -25.97 10.71
CA SER A 165 -4.24 -26.59 9.44
C SER A 165 -3.77 -25.81 8.21
N CYS A 166 -3.50 -24.51 8.34
CA CYS A 166 -3.00 -23.68 7.25
C CYS A 166 -1.46 -23.72 7.17
N ASP A 167 -0.93 -23.69 5.94
CA ASP A 167 0.50 -23.53 5.68
C ASP A 167 0.74 -22.27 4.84
N PHE A 168 0.89 -21.12 5.51
CA PHE A 168 1.04 -19.85 4.80
C PHE A 168 2.36 -19.68 4.04
N ASN A 169 3.31 -20.63 4.16
CA ASN A 169 4.52 -20.64 3.34
C ASN A 169 4.35 -21.46 2.04
N SER A 170 3.23 -22.17 1.90
CA SER A 170 2.89 -22.94 0.69
C SER A 170 2.45 -22.01 -0.45
N SER A 171 2.65 -22.45 -1.69
CA SER A 171 2.05 -21.79 -2.88
C SER A 171 0.52 -21.87 -2.90
N ASP A 172 -0.05 -22.77 -2.09
CA ASP A 172 -1.49 -22.92 -1.87
C ASP A 172 -1.74 -23.03 -0.36
N PRO A 173 -1.85 -21.89 0.35
CA PRO A 173 -1.98 -21.85 1.80
C PRO A 173 -3.24 -22.50 2.37
N TRP A 174 -4.29 -22.57 1.56
CA TRP A 174 -5.65 -22.97 1.97
C TRP A 174 -6.03 -24.37 1.49
N LYS A 175 -5.11 -25.10 0.86
CA LYS A 175 -5.35 -26.45 0.32
C LYS A 175 -6.04 -27.43 1.28
N ASN A 176 -5.82 -27.26 2.59
CA ASN A 176 -6.45 -28.08 3.61
C ASN A 176 -7.90 -27.64 3.84
N GLU A 177 -8.85 -28.56 3.75
CA GLU A 177 -10.29 -28.26 3.89
C GLU A 177 -10.66 -27.60 5.24
N ASP A 178 -10.03 -28.02 6.35
CA ASP A 178 -10.24 -27.39 7.65
C ASP A 178 -9.69 -25.95 7.67
N CYS A 179 -8.56 -25.71 6.98
CA CYS A 179 -8.02 -24.36 6.84
C CYS A 179 -8.95 -23.48 6.01
N ASP A 180 -9.39 -23.96 4.84
CA ASP A 180 -10.27 -23.23 3.93
C ASP A 180 -11.56 -22.78 4.64
N GLN A 181 -12.23 -23.72 5.32
CA GLN A 181 -13.45 -23.42 6.08
C GLN A 181 -13.22 -22.42 7.22
N ALA A 182 -12.11 -22.54 7.94
CA ALA A 182 -11.80 -21.63 9.05
C ALA A 182 -11.40 -20.22 8.56
N VAL A 183 -10.70 -20.13 7.43
CA VAL A 183 -10.38 -18.85 6.78
C VAL A 183 -11.66 -18.18 6.25
N ASP A 184 -12.57 -18.94 5.67
CA ASP A 184 -13.89 -18.44 5.25
C ASP A 184 -14.68 -17.86 6.43
N GLU A 185 -14.71 -18.55 7.57
CA GLU A 185 -15.32 -18.04 8.79
C GLU A 185 -14.63 -16.74 9.24
N HIS A 186 -13.30 -16.71 9.30
CA HIS A 186 -12.54 -15.50 9.64
C HIS A 186 -12.92 -14.31 8.74
N VAL A 187 -12.94 -14.52 7.41
CA VAL A 187 -13.31 -13.47 6.44
C VAL A 187 -14.74 -13.00 6.66
N GLN A 188 -15.68 -13.90 6.94
CA GLN A 188 -17.06 -13.54 7.22
C GLN A 188 -17.18 -12.72 8.51
N MET A 189 -16.49 -13.11 9.58
CA MET A 189 -16.54 -12.39 10.86
C MET A 189 -15.93 -11.00 10.77
N VAL A 190 -14.78 -10.86 10.09
CA VAL A 190 -14.15 -9.55 9.83
C VAL A 190 -15.11 -8.63 9.07
N LYS A 191 -15.82 -9.15 8.06
CA LYS A 191 -16.84 -8.38 7.32
C LYS A 191 -18.02 -7.95 8.20
N GLN A 192 -18.48 -8.82 9.09
CA GLN A 192 -19.61 -8.53 9.98
C GLN A 192 -19.29 -7.46 11.03
N CYS A 193 -18.06 -7.44 11.54
CA CYS A 193 -17.64 -6.47 12.55
C CYS A 193 -17.56 -5.02 12.01
N LYS A 194 -17.75 -4.79 10.70
CA LYS A 194 -17.59 -3.48 10.05
C LYS A 194 -16.37 -2.74 10.58
N LEU A 195 -15.23 -3.40 10.78
CA LEU A 195 -14.04 -2.76 11.34
C LEU A 195 -13.68 -1.59 10.42
N PRO A 196 -13.86 -0.31 10.82
CA PRO A 196 -13.25 0.76 10.07
C PRO A 196 -11.73 0.59 10.14
N PRO A 197 -10.96 1.05 9.14
CA PRO A 197 -9.49 0.97 9.15
C PRO A 197 -8.84 1.65 10.37
N ASN A 198 -9.59 2.44 11.14
CA ASN A 198 -9.17 3.08 12.39
C ASN A 198 -10.09 2.67 13.56
N VAL A 199 -9.88 1.48 14.16
CA VAL A 199 -10.58 1.15 15.41
C VAL A 199 -9.76 1.64 16.60
N HIS A 200 -10.13 2.80 17.15
CA HIS A 200 -9.88 3.10 18.56
C HIS A 200 -10.87 2.29 19.41
N LEU A 201 -10.45 1.11 19.87
CA LEU A 201 -11.18 0.41 20.91
C LEU A 201 -11.03 1.21 22.21
N LYS A 202 -12.13 1.82 22.67
CA LYS A 202 -12.27 2.17 24.08
C LYS A 202 -12.30 0.87 24.87
N VAL A 203 -11.14 0.41 25.30
CA VAL A 203 -11.03 -0.62 26.34
C VAL A 203 -11.61 -0.01 27.60
N HIS A 204 -12.86 -0.35 27.93
CA HIS A 204 -13.37 -0.12 29.27
C HIS A 204 -12.69 -1.14 30.19
N PRO A 205 -11.85 -0.72 31.16
CA PRO A 205 -11.37 -1.63 32.17
C PRO A 205 -12.58 -2.03 33.02
N LYS A 206 -13.03 -3.27 32.88
CA LYS A 206 -13.88 -3.89 33.90
C LYS A 206 -12.99 -4.14 35.12
N TRP A 207 -13.18 -3.32 36.15
CA TRP A 207 -12.93 -3.71 37.53
C TRP A 207 -14.03 -4.68 37.97
#